data_AF-A0A3C1N4L7-F1
#
_entry.id   AF-A0A3C1N4L7-F1
#
_cell.length_a   1.000
_cell.length_b   1.000
_cell.length_c   1.000
_cell.angle_alpha   90.00
_cell.angle_beta   90.00
_cell.angle_gamma   90.00
#
_symmetry.space_group_name_H-M   'P 1'
#
loop_
_entity.id
_entity.type
_entity.pdbx_description
1 polymer ?
#
loop_
_entity_poly.entity_id
_entity_poly.type
_entity_poly.pdbx_seq_one_letter_code
_entity_poly.pdbx_strand_id
1 'polypeptide(L)'
;MKTFPRSAFALLVTLLTISQLALAQSPELEALVESIAAEHVGSSLAGLSVGVARGDQILFQKSYGHANLQWQVPMPIDAVHEIGSVTKQFTTAAIL
;
A
#
# COMPACT_ATOMS: atom_id res chain seq x y z
N MET A 1 20.52 -10.89 44.40
CA MET A 1 19.39 -10.75 43.46
C MET A 1 19.53 -9.41 42.75
N LYS A 2 19.94 -9.38 41.48
CA LYS A 2 20.19 -8.14 40.73
C LYS A 2 18.84 -7.53 40.33
N THR A 3 18.50 -6.36 40.89
CA THR A 3 17.27 -5.63 40.55
C THR A 3 17.41 -5.07 39.14
N PHE A 4 16.54 -5.50 38.22
CA PHE A 4 16.50 -4.93 36.87
C PHE A 4 16.10 -3.44 36.95
N PRO A 5 16.85 -2.54 36.29
CA PRO A 5 16.52 -1.12 36.34
C PRO A 5 15.20 -0.87 35.61
N ARG A 6 14.32 -0.05 36.19
CA ARG A 6 13.00 0.29 35.63
C ARG A 6 13.08 0.83 34.20
N SER A 7 14.21 1.46 33.84
CA SER A 7 14.51 1.94 32.48
C SER A 7 14.76 0.81 31.47
N ALA A 8 15.37 -0.31 31.86
CA ALA A 8 15.55 -1.47 30.97
C ALA A 8 14.22 -2.17 30.69
N PHE A 9 13.32 -2.20 31.67
CA PHE A 9 11.97 -2.73 31.47
C PHE A 9 11.14 -1.84 30.53
N ALA A 10 11.21 -0.52 30.70
CA ALA A 10 10.54 0.42 29.81
C ALA A 10 11.05 0.30 28.36
N LEU A 11 12.37 0.22 28.16
CA LEU A 11 12.98 0.07 26.83
C LEU A 11 12.51 -1.23 26.13
N LEU A 12 12.45 -2.33 26.89
CA LEU A 12 11.99 -3.63 26.39
C LEU A 12 10.53 -3.59 25.95
N VAL A 13 9.65 -2.93 26.73
CA VAL A 13 8.24 -2.76 26.37
C VAL A 13 8.09 -1.94 25.10
N THR A 14 8.84 -0.83 24.96
CA THR A 14 8.81 0.00 23.75
C THR A 14 9.28 -0.79 22.51
N LEU A 15 10.37 -1.57 22.64
CA LEU A 15 10.87 -2.44 21.57
C LEU A 15 9.84 -3.50 21.15
N LEU A 16 9.10 -4.07 22.12
CA LEU A 16 8.06 -5.07 21.84
C LEU A 16 6.89 -4.47 21.05
N THR A 17 6.48 -3.23 21.37
CA THR A 17 5.36 -2.56 20.69
C THR A 17 5.67 -2.19 19.24
N ILE A 18 6.93 -1.84 18.93
CA ILE A 18 7.36 -1.49 17.57
C ILE A 18 7.34 -2.73 16.66
N SER A 19 7.72 -3.90 17.20
CA SER A 19 7.70 -5.17 16.47
C SER A 19 6.28 -5.58 16.05
N GLN A 20 5.28 -5.34 16.91
CA GLN A 20 3.88 -5.66 16.59
C GLN A 20 3.28 -4.78 15.50
N LEU A 21 3.71 -3.51 15.39
CA LEU A 21 3.30 -2.64 14.28
C LEU A 21 3.87 -3.11 12.93
N ALA A 22 5.07 -3.69 12.92
CA ALA A 22 5.69 -4.21 11.70
C ALA A 22 4.94 -5.44 11.14
N LEU A 23 4.38 -6.30 12.00
CA LEU A 23 3.55 -7.43 11.57
C LEU A 23 2.13 -7.03 11.10
N ALA A 24 1.74 -5.76 11.22
CA ALA A 24 0.43 -5.30 10.79
C ALA A 24 0.32 -5.10 9.26
N GLN A 25 1.45 -5.02 8.54
CA GLN A 25 1.45 -5.16 7.09
C GLN A 25 1.29 -6.65 6.77
N SER A 26 0.23 -7.04 6.08
CA SER A 26 0.02 -8.43 5.69
C SER A 26 0.99 -8.80 4.55
N PRO A 27 2.08 -9.54 4.81
CA PRO A 27 3.09 -9.84 3.81
C PRO A 27 2.52 -10.68 2.65
N GLU A 28 1.45 -11.43 2.91
CA GLU A 28 0.72 -12.20 1.91
C GLU A 28 0.03 -11.31 0.86
N LEU A 29 -0.58 -10.19 1.29
CA LEU A 29 -1.23 -9.25 0.38
C LEU A 29 -0.21 -8.56 -0.51
N GLU A 30 0.92 -8.16 0.07
CA GLU A 30 2.02 -7.55 -0.67
C GLU A 30 2.59 -8.53 -1.69
N ALA A 31 2.88 -9.78 -1.29
CA ALA A 31 3.36 -10.81 -2.21
C ALA A 31 2.37 -11.10 -3.35
N LEU A 32 1.06 -11.10 -3.08
CA LEU A 32 0.03 -11.26 -4.10
C LEU A 32 0.00 -10.09 -5.10
N VAL A 33 0.03 -8.86 -4.60
CA VAL A 33 0.02 -7.68 -5.49
C VAL A 33 1.31 -7.62 -6.29
N GLU A 34 2.46 -7.95 -5.68
CA GLU A 34 3.74 -8.03 -6.37
C GLU A 34 3.75 -9.11 -7.47
N SER A 35 3.13 -10.27 -7.24
CA SER A 35 3.04 -11.29 -8.30
C SER A 35 2.21 -10.81 -9.49
N ILE A 36 1.10 -10.11 -9.24
CA ILE A 36 0.25 -9.53 -10.31
C ILE A 36 1.03 -8.46 -11.07
N ALA A 37 1.72 -7.57 -10.35
CA ALA A 37 2.50 -6.50 -10.95
C ALA A 37 3.65 -7.07 -11.79
N ALA A 38 4.37 -8.08 -11.27
CA ALA A 38 5.47 -8.73 -11.98
C ALA A 38 5.02 -9.42 -13.28
N GLU A 39 3.80 -9.94 -13.33
CA GLU A 39 3.23 -10.58 -14.52
C GLU A 39 2.85 -9.56 -15.60
N HIS A 40 2.25 -8.42 -15.21
CA HIS A 40 1.57 -7.52 -16.15
C HIS A 40 2.35 -6.23 -16.48
N VAL A 41 3.14 -5.70 -15.54
CA VAL A 41 3.86 -4.43 -15.73
C VAL A 41 5.07 -4.64 -16.64
N GLY A 42 5.16 -3.84 -17.69
CA GLY A 42 6.18 -3.96 -18.74
C GLY A 42 5.82 -4.94 -19.86
N SER A 43 4.78 -5.77 -19.69
CA SER A 43 4.26 -6.67 -20.73
C SER A 43 2.99 -6.10 -21.38
N SER A 44 1.92 -5.98 -20.59
CA SER A 44 0.59 -5.52 -21.02
C SER A 44 0.21 -4.16 -20.43
N LEU A 45 0.84 -3.77 -19.31
CA LEU A 45 0.60 -2.51 -18.62
C LEU A 45 1.88 -1.67 -18.58
N ALA A 46 1.77 -0.37 -18.86
CA ALA A 46 2.89 0.56 -18.67
C ALA A 46 3.21 0.77 -17.17
N GLY A 47 2.16 0.82 -16.35
CA GLY A 47 2.24 0.89 -14.90
C GLY A 47 0.90 0.54 -14.26
N LEU A 48 0.92 0.39 -12.94
CA LEU A 48 -0.21 -0.10 -12.15
C LEU A 48 -0.21 0.60 -10.79
N SER A 49 -1.36 1.09 -10.34
CA SER A 49 -1.57 1.61 -8.98
C SER A 49 -2.60 0.74 -8.26
N VAL A 50 -2.27 0.27 -7.05
CA VAL A 50 -3.14 -0.61 -6.26
C VAL A 50 -3.31 -0.04 -4.86
N GLY A 51 -4.57 0.09 -4.45
CA GLY A 51 -4.97 0.41 -3.08
C GLY A 51 -5.96 -0.61 -2.54
N VAL A 52 -5.77 -1.05 -1.29
CA VAL A 52 -6.67 -1.98 -0.59
C VAL A 52 -7.01 -1.37 0.77
N ALA A 53 -8.30 -1.29 1.07
CA ALA A 53 -8.81 -0.77 2.33
C ALA A 53 -9.83 -1.72 2.96
N ARG A 54 -9.92 -1.70 4.30
CA ARG A 54 -10.93 -2.40 5.10
C ARG A 54 -11.49 -1.45 6.15
N GLY A 55 -12.75 -1.06 5.98
CA GLY A 55 -13.32 0.05 6.76
C GLY A 55 -12.52 1.32 6.53
N ASP A 56 -12.12 1.99 7.61
CA ASP A 56 -11.34 3.23 7.56
C ASP A 56 -9.82 2.99 7.47
N GLN A 57 -9.37 1.73 7.43
CA GLN A 57 -7.96 1.38 7.39
C GLN A 57 -7.49 1.07 5.97
N ILE A 58 -6.46 1.77 5.51
CA ILE A 58 -5.69 1.40 4.31
C ILE A 58 -4.75 0.26 4.70
N LEU A 59 -4.93 -0.90 4.07
CA LEU A 59 -4.12 -2.10 4.29
C LEU A 59 -2.92 -2.17 3.34
N PHE A 60 -3.05 -1.59 2.15
CA PHE A 60 -2.01 -1.60 1.13
C PHE A 60 -2.20 -0.41 0.17
N GLN A 61 -1.10 0.23 -0.23
CA GLN A 61 -1.09 1.24 -1.29
C GLN A 61 0.30 1.28 -1.93
N LYS A 62 0.40 0.92 -3.22
CA LYS A 62 1.65 0.99 -4.00
C LYS A 62 1.37 1.25 -5.48
N SER A 63 2.39 1.73 -6.17
CA SER A 63 2.43 1.86 -7.62
C SER A 63 3.63 1.13 -8.22
N TYR A 64 3.51 0.71 -9.46
CA TYR A 64 4.48 -0.08 -10.21
C TYR A 64 4.62 0.46 -11.63
N GLY A 65 5.80 0.28 -12.24
CA GLY A 65 6.06 0.67 -13.63
C GLY A 65 6.16 2.18 -13.84
N HIS A 66 5.71 2.63 -15.01
CA HIS A 66 5.90 4.00 -15.48
C HIS A 66 4.56 4.68 -15.80
N ALA A 67 4.41 5.94 -15.39
CA ALA A 67 3.34 6.82 -15.86
C ALA A 67 3.57 7.28 -17.30
N ASN A 68 4.84 7.35 -17.73
CA ASN A 68 5.21 7.67 -19.10
C ASN A 68 6.40 6.82 -19.56
N LEU A 69 6.19 5.98 -20.57
CA LEU A 69 7.22 5.08 -21.09
C LEU A 69 8.33 5.82 -21.84
N GLN A 70 7.99 6.84 -22.64
CA GLN A 70 8.96 7.57 -23.46
C GLN A 70 10.00 8.29 -22.60
N TRP A 71 9.55 8.89 -21.50
CA TRP A 71 10.38 9.66 -20.58
C TRP A 71 10.80 8.86 -19.34
N GLN A 72 10.46 7.57 -19.28
CA GLN A 72 10.73 6.69 -18.14
C GLN A 72 10.30 7.32 -16.80
N VAL A 73 9.14 8.00 -16.78
CA VAL A 73 8.62 8.62 -15.56
C VAL A 73 8.04 7.52 -14.69
N PRO A 74 8.56 7.28 -13.47
CA PRO A 74 8.02 6.27 -12.57
C PRO A 74 6.55 6.56 -12.24
N MET A 75 5.74 5.52 -12.06
CA MET A 75 4.34 5.68 -11.67
C MET A 75 4.25 6.24 -10.24
N PRO A 76 3.72 7.46 -10.03
CA PRO A 76 3.57 8.01 -8.68
C PRO A 76 2.43 7.31 -7.92
N ILE A 77 2.50 7.30 -6.60
CA ILE A 77 1.51 6.63 -5.74
C ILE A 77 0.14 7.33 -5.76
N ASP A 78 0.13 8.62 -6.10
CA ASP A 78 -1.01 9.51 -6.24
C ASP A 78 -1.31 9.83 -7.71
N ALA A 79 -0.93 8.94 -8.63
CA ALA A 79 -1.23 9.07 -10.06
C ALA A 79 -2.73 9.27 -10.30
N VAL A 80 -3.06 10.21 -11.19
CA VAL A 80 -4.42 10.42 -11.67
C VAL A 80 -4.67 9.51 -12.87
N HIS A 81 -5.67 8.63 -12.74
CA HIS A 81 -6.07 7.69 -13.79
C HIS A 81 -7.44 8.05 -14.36
N GLU A 82 -7.62 7.83 -15.66
CA GLU A 82 -8.96 7.88 -16.26
C GLU A 82 -9.76 6.64 -15.85
N ILE A 83 -10.67 6.81 -14.88
CA ILE A 83 -11.45 5.69 -14.31
C ILE A 83 -12.62 5.23 -15.20
N GLY A 84 -12.83 5.88 -16.35
CA GLY A 84 -13.87 5.53 -17.31
C GLY A 84 -15.27 5.44 -16.70
N SER A 85 -15.97 4.33 -16.93
CA SER A 85 -17.35 4.14 -16.46
C SER A 85 -17.52 4.09 -14.94
N VAL A 86 -16.44 3.93 -14.16
CA VAL A 86 -16.52 4.03 -12.69
C VAL A 86 -17.01 5.42 -12.26
N THR A 87 -16.78 6.46 -13.07
CA THR A 87 -17.34 7.82 -12.90
C THR A 87 -18.85 7.82 -12.65
N LYS A 88 -19.60 6.86 -13.21
CA LYS A 88 -21.06 6.79 -13.05
C LYS A 88 -21.49 6.62 -11.60
N GLN A 89 -20.71 5.92 -10.78
CA GLN A 89 -21.03 5.78 -9.35
C GLN A 89 -21.05 7.14 -8.64
N PHE A 90 -20.13 8.03 -9.01
CA PHE A 90 -20.08 9.40 -8.48
C PHE A 90 -21.21 10.27 -9.02
N THR A 91 -21.55 10.15 -10.31
CA THR A 91 -22.72 10.82 -10.88
C THR A 91 -24.00 10.41 -10.16
N THR A 92 -24.19 9.11 -9.90
CA THR A 92 -25.31 8.60 -9.10
C THR A 92 -25.31 9.20 -7.70
N ALA A 93 -24.17 9.18 -6.99
CA ALA A 93 -24.07 9.77 -5.66
C ALA A 93 -24.39 11.28 -5.63
N ALA A 94 -24.10 12.02 -6.70
CA ALA A 94 -24.38 13.45 -6.78
C ALA A 94 -25.86 13.81 -7.01
N ILE A 95 -26.68 12.85 -7.48
CA ILE A 95 -28.11 13.06 -7.74
C ILE A 95 -29.03 12.35 -6.72
N LEU A 96 -28.46 11.65 -5.75
CA LEU A 96 -29.16 11.05 -4.61
C LEU A 96 -29.23 12.06 -3.45
#